data_AF-A0A6P6TD53-F1
#
_entry.id   AF-A0A6P6TD53-F1
#
_cell.length_a   1.000
_cell.length_b   1.000
_cell.length_c   1.000
_cell.angle_alpha   90.00
_cell.angle_beta   90.00
_cell.angle_gamma   90.00
#
_symmetry.space_group_name_H-M   'P 1'
#
loop_
_entity.id
_entity.type
_entity.pdbx_description
1 polymer ?
#
loop_
_entity_poly.entity_id
_entity_poly.type
_entity_poly.pdbx_seq_one_letter_code
_entity_poly.pdbx_strand_id
1 'polypeptide(L)'
;MEYLLPNYGKCFHSFKGGHNQAKVQPPIVIYAPRQAMHVMGTCSVGCLVFLLHYWDLCGLPQYCPLSHPLGNVTLSKTTFQRLKGSRGERNFPLNPGQSTSVSVPAGWSGRLWGRTLCSQDPTTGKFTCITGDCGSGTVECAGGAAPPATLAEFTLNGAGGLDFYDVSLVDGYNLPMLVVPQGGSGGNCTTAGCVSDLNDGCPSELKVMSSSSSVACKSACDAFGDPEYCCSGAYGNPQTCQPTSYSEYFKSACPRAYSYAYDDGTSTFTCASADYIISFCPTPAASKKSAGSETAGAGAGDVSLFTSGSDSLILGRRWRLITSFIITLLLLLLVTLRHF
;
A
#
# COMPACT_ATOMS: atom_id res chain seq x y z
N MET A 1 -24.83 33.26 -7.04
CA MET A 1 -24.79 31.83 -7.46
C MET A 1 -23.47 31.28 -6.98
N GLU A 2 -23.48 30.79 -5.75
CA GLU A 2 -22.30 30.30 -5.04
C GLU A 2 -22.46 28.78 -4.97
N TYR A 3 -21.57 28.05 -5.65
CA TYR A 3 -21.64 26.59 -5.74
C TYR A 3 -21.32 25.98 -4.38
N LEU A 4 -22.35 25.38 -3.77
CA LEU A 4 -22.25 24.51 -2.61
C LEU A 4 -21.46 23.25 -3.00
N LEU A 5 -20.22 23.13 -2.50
CA LEU A 5 -19.51 21.84 -2.48
C LEU A 5 -20.08 21.02 -1.30
N PRO A 6 -20.60 19.80 -1.54
CA PRO A 6 -21.18 18.98 -0.48
C PRO A 6 -20.07 18.45 0.45
N ASN A 7 -20.23 18.73 1.74
CA ASN A 7 -19.70 18.03 2.91
C ASN A 7 -18.66 16.91 2.67
N TYR A 8 -17.38 17.27 2.53
CA TYR A 8 -16.25 16.38 2.83
C TYR A 8 -15.46 16.97 4.00
N GLY A 9 -15.94 16.70 5.20
CA GLY A 9 -15.30 17.12 6.44
C GLY A 9 -15.69 16.16 7.55
N LYS A 10 -14.96 15.05 7.68
CA LYS A 10 -14.92 14.00 8.72
C LYS A 10 -14.12 12.84 8.09
N CYS A 11 -13.02 12.29 8.61
CA CYS A 11 -12.59 12.10 9.98
C CYS A 11 -11.13 12.57 10.17
N PHE A 12 -10.95 13.65 10.92
CA PHE A 12 -9.74 13.91 11.67
C PHE A 12 -10.26 14.20 13.07
N HIS A 13 -10.11 13.26 14.00
CA HIS A 13 -10.31 13.59 15.40
C HIS A 13 -9.18 14.54 15.77
N SER A 14 -9.47 15.83 15.63
CA SER A 14 -8.70 16.88 16.26
C SER A 14 -8.62 16.51 17.73
N PHE A 15 -7.43 16.13 18.19
CA PHE A 15 -7.10 15.98 19.60
C PHE A 15 -7.52 17.27 20.31
N LYS A 16 -8.74 17.29 20.87
CA LYS A 16 -9.22 18.39 21.72
C LYS A 16 -8.55 18.21 23.08
N GLY A 17 -7.35 18.75 23.19
CA GLY A 17 -6.59 18.86 24.42
C GLY A 17 -5.44 19.85 24.28
N GLY A 18 -5.71 21.13 24.57
CA GLY A 18 -4.69 22.16 24.74
C GLY A 18 -4.65 23.22 23.62
N HIS A 19 -4.64 24.49 24.04
CA HIS A 19 -4.55 25.68 23.18
C HIS A 19 -3.29 25.66 22.29
N ASN A 20 -3.39 25.08 21.10
CA ASN A 20 -2.60 25.42 19.91
C ASN A 20 -3.23 24.66 18.73
N GLN A 21 -4.00 25.35 17.89
CA GLN A 21 -4.49 24.74 16.65
C GLN A 21 -3.28 24.43 15.77
N ALA A 22 -2.87 23.17 15.75
CA ALA A 22 -1.88 22.68 14.81
C ALA A 22 -2.44 22.90 13.40
N LYS A 23 -1.86 23.87 12.68
CA LYS A 23 -2.23 24.17 11.29
C LYS A 23 -1.99 22.90 10.46
N VAL A 24 -3.05 22.29 9.93
CA VAL A 24 -2.96 21.13 9.03
C VAL A 24 -2.01 21.48 7.90
N GLN A 25 -0.95 20.69 7.76
CA GLN A 25 0.10 20.94 6.79
C GLN A 25 -0.23 20.24 5.47
N PRO A 26 0.29 20.76 4.33
CA PRO A 26 0.06 20.14 3.03
C PRO A 26 0.52 18.68 3.01
N PRO A 27 -0.19 17.80 2.28
CA PRO A 27 0.11 16.38 2.23
C PRO A 27 1.43 16.08 1.50
N ILE A 28 1.96 14.88 1.72
CA ILE A 28 3.04 14.32 0.91
C ILE A 28 2.45 13.22 0.03
N VAL A 29 2.62 13.31 -1.27
CA VAL A 29 1.96 12.41 -2.23
C VAL A 29 2.97 11.74 -3.14
N ILE A 30 2.82 10.44 -3.26
CA ILE A 30 3.73 9.60 -4.03
C ILE A 30 2.97 9.03 -5.21
N TYR A 31 3.63 8.89 -6.36
CA TYR A 31 3.03 8.22 -7.51
C TYR A 31 4.07 7.41 -8.26
N ALA A 32 3.65 6.29 -8.85
CA ALA A 32 4.49 5.51 -9.74
C ALA A 32 4.40 6.08 -11.16
N PRO A 33 5.48 6.62 -11.74
CA PRO A 33 5.44 7.05 -13.14
C PRO A 33 5.26 5.83 -14.05
N ARG A 34 4.54 6.00 -15.17
CA ARG A 34 4.45 4.98 -16.21
C ARG A 34 5.86 4.82 -16.81
N GLN A 35 6.45 3.63 -16.77
CA GLN A 35 7.72 3.41 -17.47
C GLN A 35 7.48 3.56 -18.97
N ALA A 36 8.12 4.53 -19.60
CA ALA A 36 8.27 4.55 -21.04
C ALA A 36 9.17 3.37 -21.42
N MET A 37 8.62 2.35 -22.08
CA MET A 37 9.44 1.31 -22.68
C MET A 37 10.34 1.97 -23.74
N HIS A 38 11.61 2.21 -23.40
CA HIS A 38 12.64 2.37 -24.42
C HIS A 38 12.79 0.99 -25.10
N VAL A 39 12.19 0.85 -26.28
CA VAL A 39 12.46 -0.28 -27.17
C VAL A 39 13.89 -0.11 -27.69
N MET A 40 14.89 -0.52 -26.90
CA MET A 40 16.23 -0.77 -27.41
C MET A 40 16.24 -2.16 -28.04
N GLY A 41 15.70 -2.25 -29.25
CA GLY A 41 15.76 -3.44 -30.07
C GLY A 41 15.79 -3.01 -31.53
N THR A 42 17.00 -2.86 -32.09
CA THR A 42 17.16 -2.76 -33.54
C THR A 42 16.75 -4.09 -34.15
N CYS A 43 15.51 -4.18 -34.63
CA CYS A 43 15.06 -5.30 -35.46
C CYS A 43 15.82 -5.24 -36.79
N SER A 44 16.82 -6.11 -36.94
CA SER A 44 17.33 -6.47 -38.25
C SER A 44 16.19 -7.04 -39.10
N VAL A 45 16.11 -6.55 -40.32
CA VAL A 45 15.08 -6.81 -41.33
C VAL A 45 14.94 -8.30 -41.58
N GLY A 46 13.82 -8.91 -41.17
CA GLY A 46 13.65 -10.36 -41.35
C GLY A 46 12.43 -11.02 -40.71
N CYS A 47 11.26 -10.37 -40.67
CA CYS A 47 9.97 -11.06 -40.48
C CYS A 47 8.84 -10.11 -40.88
N LEU A 48 8.56 -10.04 -42.19
CA LEU A 48 7.22 -9.69 -42.64
C LEU A 48 6.30 -10.87 -42.34
N VAL A 49 5.05 -10.56 -41.98
CA VAL A 49 3.94 -11.47 -41.61
C VAL A 49 3.89 -11.82 -40.12
N PHE A 50 3.45 -10.86 -39.30
CA PHE A 50 2.50 -11.00 -38.17
C PHE A 50 2.29 -9.60 -37.56
N LEU A 51 1.71 -8.69 -38.37
CA LEU A 51 1.22 -7.40 -37.90
C LEU A 51 -0.26 -7.58 -37.54
N LEU A 52 -0.62 -7.07 -36.35
CA LEU A 52 -1.93 -7.08 -35.66
C LEU A 52 -2.01 -8.13 -34.53
N HIS A 53 -1.95 -7.62 -33.28
CA HIS A 53 -2.22 -8.24 -31.96
C HIS A 53 -1.06 -8.35 -30.93
N TYR A 54 0.10 -7.74 -31.16
CA TYR A 54 1.19 -7.74 -30.16
C TYR A 54 1.44 -6.35 -29.55
N TRP A 55 0.41 -5.74 -28.94
CA TRP A 55 0.57 -4.49 -28.17
C TRP A 55 0.25 -4.61 -26.66
N ASP A 56 -0.19 -5.77 -26.17
CA ASP A 56 -0.73 -5.86 -24.80
C ASP A 56 0.06 -6.73 -23.79
N LEU A 57 1.25 -7.25 -24.11
CA LEU A 57 1.90 -8.25 -23.24
C LEU A 57 3.16 -7.80 -22.48
N CYS A 58 3.56 -6.53 -22.53
CA CYS A 58 4.71 -6.03 -21.73
C CYS A 58 4.37 -4.85 -20.80
N GLY A 59 3.10 -4.50 -20.60
CA GLY A 59 2.73 -3.56 -19.55
C GLY A 59 2.93 -4.22 -18.19
N LEU A 60 4.06 -3.95 -17.52
CA LEU A 60 4.17 -4.26 -16.10
C LEU A 60 2.96 -3.62 -15.40
N PRO A 61 2.19 -4.39 -14.60
CA PRO A 61 1.12 -3.79 -13.84
C PRO A 61 1.73 -2.66 -13.00
N GLN A 62 1.17 -1.44 -13.10
CA GLN A 62 1.40 -0.39 -12.08
C GLN A 62 0.78 -0.80 -10.71
N TYR A 63 0.14 -1.97 -10.69
CA TYR A 63 -0.27 -2.75 -9.54
C TYR A 63 0.93 -3.50 -8.98
N CYS A 64 1.15 -3.46 -7.67
CA CYS A 64 2.25 -4.18 -7.03
C CYS A 64 2.07 -5.69 -7.20
N PRO A 65 2.80 -6.36 -8.10
CA PRO A 65 2.93 -7.79 -7.93
C PRO A 65 3.75 -7.97 -6.64
N LEU A 66 3.45 -8.96 -5.82
CA LEU A 66 4.17 -9.28 -4.58
C LEU A 66 5.71 -9.41 -4.75
N SER A 67 6.23 -9.34 -5.99
CA SER A 67 7.64 -9.35 -6.38
C SER A 67 8.30 -7.98 -6.62
N HIS A 68 7.59 -6.84 -6.64
CA HIS A 68 8.21 -5.52 -6.91
C HIS A 68 7.73 -4.44 -5.92
N PRO A 69 8.58 -3.99 -4.97
CA PRO A 69 8.23 -2.88 -4.09
C PRO A 69 8.16 -1.57 -4.87
N LEU A 70 7.14 -0.75 -4.64
CA LEU A 70 7.06 0.59 -5.25
C LEU A 70 8.18 1.50 -4.74
N GLY A 71 8.60 1.33 -3.48
CA GLY A 71 9.72 2.06 -2.91
C GLY A 71 9.46 2.52 -1.48
N ASN A 72 10.45 3.22 -0.92
CA ASN A 72 10.40 3.72 0.46
C ASN A 72 10.48 5.24 0.51
N VAL A 73 9.82 5.82 1.50
CA VAL A 73 9.94 7.24 1.85
C VAL A 73 10.39 7.35 3.29
N THR A 74 11.55 7.97 3.50
CA THR A 74 12.05 8.30 4.83
C THR A 74 11.53 9.68 5.22
N LEU A 75 10.72 9.75 6.27
CA LEU A 75 10.26 10.98 6.88
C LEU A 75 11.18 11.33 8.05
N SER A 76 11.96 12.40 7.88
CA SER A 76 12.87 12.89 8.91
C SER A 76 12.40 14.21 9.49
N LYS A 77 12.47 14.34 10.82
CA LYS A 77 12.10 15.58 11.51
C LYS A 77 13.21 16.61 11.41
N THR A 78 12.86 17.86 11.12
CA THR A 78 13.82 18.97 11.12
C THR A 78 13.44 20.05 12.12
N THR A 79 14.44 20.50 12.89
CA THR A 79 14.32 21.65 13.82
C THR A 79 14.38 23.00 13.07
N PHE A 80 14.87 23.00 11.82
CA PHE A 80 14.91 24.18 10.96
C PHE A 80 13.75 24.19 9.96
N GLN A 81 13.00 25.30 9.90
CA GLN A 81 11.94 25.58 8.92
C GLN A 81 12.45 25.74 7.47
N ARG A 82 13.76 25.66 7.23
CA ARG A 82 14.32 25.79 5.89
C ARG A 82 14.43 24.41 5.26
N LEU A 83 13.38 24.03 4.53
CA LEU A 83 13.37 22.92 3.58
C LEU A 83 14.61 23.05 2.66
N LYS A 84 15.67 22.30 2.97
CA LYS A 84 16.74 22.01 2.02
C LYS A 84 16.74 20.49 1.76
N GLY A 85 15.63 20.03 1.20
CA GLY A 85 15.65 19.01 0.16
C GLY A 85 15.69 19.75 -1.19
N SER A 86 16.31 19.17 -2.20
CA SER A 86 16.31 19.69 -3.58
C SER A 86 14.87 19.99 -4.04
N ARG A 87 14.48 21.27 -3.97
CA ARG A 87 13.10 21.80 -4.08
C ARG A 87 12.17 21.24 -2.99
N GLY A 88 11.38 22.10 -2.34
CA GLY A 88 10.38 21.72 -1.33
C GLY A 88 9.18 20.96 -1.93
N GLU A 89 9.44 20.03 -2.84
CA GLU A 89 8.47 19.19 -3.54
C GLU A 89 7.96 18.12 -2.57
N ARG A 90 6.66 18.22 -2.25
CA ARG A 90 5.94 17.22 -1.44
C ARG A 90 5.20 16.21 -2.31
N ASN A 91 5.33 16.32 -3.63
CA ASN A 91 4.75 15.41 -4.60
C ASN A 91 5.90 14.91 -5.48
N PHE A 92 6.16 13.60 -5.51
CA PHE A 92 7.29 13.07 -6.29
C PHE A 92 7.02 11.70 -6.87
N PRO A 93 7.57 11.42 -8.08
CA PRO A 93 7.54 10.09 -8.64
C PRO A 93 8.45 9.16 -7.81
N LEU A 94 7.96 7.97 -7.50
CA LEU A 94 8.74 6.92 -6.86
C LEU A 94 8.72 5.68 -7.75
N ASN A 95 9.86 5.42 -8.40
CA ASN A 95 10.03 4.23 -9.21
C ASN A 95 10.21 2.99 -8.33
N PRO A 96 9.83 1.79 -8.79
CA PRO A 96 10.05 0.55 -8.05
C PRO A 96 11.48 0.43 -7.49
N GLY A 97 11.59 0.10 -6.21
CA GLY A 97 12.86 0.00 -5.48
C GLY A 97 13.56 1.33 -5.16
N GLN A 98 13.04 2.47 -5.61
CA GLN A 98 13.59 3.77 -5.27
C GLN A 98 13.29 4.12 -3.81
N SER A 99 14.16 4.92 -3.21
CA SER A 99 13.91 5.54 -1.91
C SER A 99 14.13 7.04 -2.00
N THR A 100 13.40 7.81 -1.20
CA THR A 100 13.56 9.26 -1.08
C THR A 100 13.33 9.71 0.35
N SER A 101 13.84 10.89 0.70
CA SER A 101 13.71 11.45 2.04
C SER A 101 12.94 12.77 2.00
N VAL A 102 12.00 12.93 2.90
CA VAL A 102 11.23 14.16 3.09
C VAL A 102 11.47 14.69 4.50
N SER A 103 11.86 15.96 4.55
CA SER A 103 12.02 16.68 5.81
C SER A 103 10.73 17.39 6.21
N VAL A 104 10.25 17.13 7.42
CA VAL A 104 9.06 17.79 7.97
C VAL A 104 9.37 18.52 9.28
N PRO A 105 8.64 19.62 9.59
CA PRO A 105 8.75 20.27 10.89
C PRO A 105 8.51 19.30 12.06
N ALA A 106 9.19 19.50 13.19
CA ALA A 106 9.03 18.63 14.36
C ALA A 106 7.60 18.55 14.92
N GLY A 107 6.77 19.57 14.69
CA GLY A 107 5.34 19.61 15.05
C GLY A 107 4.40 19.42 13.85
N TRP A 108 4.85 18.72 12.80
CA TRP A 108 4.05 18.48 11.60
C TRP A 108 2.91 17.51 11.88
N SER A 109 1.73 17.82 11.31
CA SER A 109 0.60 16.90 11.26
C SER A 109 0.05 16.88 9.84
N GLY A 110 -0.15 15.67 9.32
CA GLY A 110 -0.54 15.48 7.94
C GLY A 110 -0.61 14.01 7.54
N ARG A 111 -0.80 13.80 6.23
CA ARG A 111 -1.06 12.49 5.64
C ARG A 111 -0.12 12.23 4.46
N LEU A 112 0.17 10.96 4.25
CA LEU A 112 0.87 10.45 3.08
C LEU A 112 0.06 9.33 2.42
N TRP A 113 0.05 9.28 1.09
CA TRP A 113 -0.54 8.17 0.34
C TRP A 113 0.15 7.97 -1.01
N GLY A 114 -0.12 6.81 -1.61
CA GLY A 114 0.37 6.44 -2.93
C GLY A 114 -0.76 6.50 -3.96
N ARG A 115 -0.47 7.11 -5.11
CA ARG A 115 -1.32 7.10 -6.30
C ARG A 115 -0.87 6.02 -7.26
N THR A 116 -1.82 5.31 -7.87
CA THR A 116 -1.54 4.25 -8.84
C THR A 116 -2.30 4.46 -10.13
N LEU A 117 -1.82 3.80 -11.19
CA LEU A 117 -2.46 3.80 -12.50
C LEU A 117 -2.64 5.23 -13.03
N CYS A 118 -1.60 6.03 -12.85
CA CYS A 118 -1.58 7.43 -13.25
C CYS A 118 -1.20 7.59 -14.72
N SER A 119 -1.86 8.53 -15.38
CA SER A 119 -1.60 8.91 -16.77
C SER A 119 -1.75 10.41 -16.95
N GLN A 120 -1.01 10.96 -17.92
CA GLN A 120 -1.22 12.31 -18.41
C GLN A 120 -1.90 12.24 -19.77
N ASP A 121 -3.04 12.91 -19.89
CA ASP A 121 -3.74 13.06 -21.16
C ASP A 121 -2.85 13.88 -22.13
N PRO A 122 -2.49 13.34 -23.30
CA PRO A 122 -1.55 13.98 -24.21
C PRO A 122 -2.13 15.20 -24.93
N THR A 123 -3.46 15.35 -24.95
CA THR A 123 -4.16 16.45 -25.63
C THR A 123 -4.43 17.60 -24.68
N THR A 124 -4.85 17.31 -23.45
CA THR A 124 -5.22 18.31 -22.44
C THR A 124 -4.11 18.58 -21.43
N GLY A 125 -3.10 17.71 -21.35
CA GLY A 125 -2.04 17.76 -20.33
C GLY A 125 -2.50 17.38 -18.93
N LYS A 126 -3.77 16.98 -18.76
CA LYS A 126 -4.37 16.66 -17.46
C LYS A 126 -3.77 15.38 -16.89
N PHE A 127 -3.29 15.45 -15.66
CA PHE A 127 -2.79 14.29 -14.91
C PHE A 127 -3.90 13.72 -14.03
N THR A 128 -4.17 12.42 -14.17
CA THR A 128 -5.17 11.70 -13.37
C THR A 128 -4.68 10.30 -13.00
N CYS A 129 -5.10 9.80 -11.84
CA CYS A 129 -4.85 8.46 -11.35
C CYS A 129 -6.16 7.70 -11.12
N ILE A 130 -6.16 6.36 -11.23
CA ILE A 130 -7.36 5.57 -10.94
C ILE A 130 -7.59 5.48 -9.43
N THR A 131 -6.52 5.37 -8.63
CA THR A 131 -6.62 5.26 -7.16
C THR A 131 -5.84 6.39 -6.49
N GLY A 132 -6.40 6.98 -5.45
CA GLY A 132 -5.74 8.01 -4.64
C GLY A 132 -5.51 9.34 -5.39
N ASP A 133 -6.19 9.58 -6.52
CA ASP A 133 -6.14 10.86 -7.21
C ASP A 133 -6.54 12.00 -6.29
N CYS A 134 -5.99 13.19 -6.46
CA CYS A 134 -6.30 14.34 -5.59
C CYS A 134 -7.12 15.43 -6.31
N GLY A 135 -7.64 15.13 -7.50
CA GLY A 135 -8.58 15.98 -8.24
C GLY A 135 -7.97 17.26 -8.80
N SER A 136 -6.66 17.49 -8.66
CA SER A 136 -6.03 18.75 -9.10
C SER A 136 -5.85 18.84 -10.62
N GLY A 137 -5.92 17.71 -11.33
CA GLY A 137 -5.57 17.63 -12.75
C GLY A 137 -4.07 17.80 -13.03
N THR A 138 -3.24 17.85 -11.98
CA THR A 138 -1.78 18.01 -12.06
C THR A 138 -1.09 17.00 -11.15
N VAL A 139 0.24 16.90 -11.26
CA VAL A 139 1.02 16.05 -10.35
C VAL A 139 0.92 16.54 -8.91
N GLU A 140 0.86 17.85 -8.68
CA GLU A 140 0.81 18.45 -7.35
C GLU A 140 -0.59 18.32 -6.74
N CYS A 141 -0.65 17.84 -5.50
CA CYS A 141 -1.90 17.79 -4.75
C CYS A 141 -2.07 19.02 -3.86
N ALA A 142 -3.22 19.67 -3.99
CA ALA A 142 -3.66 20.76 -3.10
C ALA A 142 -4.58 20.24 -1.97
N GLY A 143 -5.28 19.12 -2.20
CA GLY A 143 -6.18 18.47 -1.25
C GLY A 143 -5.75 17.03 -0.92
N GLY A 144 -6.62 16.32 -0.20
CA GLY A 144 -6.42 14.90 0.13
C GLY A 144 -6.63 13.95 -1.04
N ALA A 145 -6.38 12.67 -0.79
CA ALA A 145 -6.72 11.60 -1.72
C ALA A 145 -8.24 11.49 -1.89
N ALA A 146 -8.70 11.25 -3.11
CA ALA A 146 -10.02 10.69 -3.38
C ALA A 146 -9.99 9.21 -2.98
N PRO A 147 -10.88 8.76 -2.07
CA PRO A 147 -11.03 7.35 -1.73
C PRO A 147 -11.36 6.47 -2.95
N PRO A 148 -10.95 5.19 -2.95
CA PRO A 148 -10.18 4.52 -1.91
C PRO A 148 -8.68 4.83 -1.91
N ALA A 149 -8.11 5.05 -0.73
CA ALA A 149 -6.67 5.25 -0.54
C ALA A 149 -6.20 4.81 0.84
N THR A 150 -5.15 3.98 0.88
CA THR A 150 -4.44 3.68 2.13
C THR A 150 -3.62 4.89 2.56
N LEU A 151 -3.80 5.33 3.80
CA LEU A 151 -3.17 6.54 4.32
C LEU A 151 -2.14 6.19 5.41
N ALA A 152 -1.00 6.87 5.42
CA ALA A 152 -0.17 7.01 6.62
C ALA A 152 -0.46 8.37 7.26
N GLU A 153 -0.86 8.38 8.51
CA GLU A 153 -1.25 9.60 9.23
C GLU A 153 -0.24 9.88 10.36
N PHE A 154 0.07 11.15 10.57
CA PHE A 154 1.00 11.58 11.61
C PHE A 154 0.51 12.83 12.33
N THR A 155 0.78 12.87 13.62
CA THR A 155 0.79 14.07 14.46
C THR A 155 2.08 14.03 15.28
N LEU A 156 3.11 14.75 14.83
CA LEU A 156 4.42 14.75 15.45
C LEU A 156 4.48 15.74 16.61
N ASN A 157 5.19 15.35 17.68
CA ASN A 157 5.34 16.16 18.90
C ASN A 157 3.99 16.69 19.44
N GLY A 158 2.99 15.80 19.50
CA GLY A 158 1.66 16.06 20.02
C GLY A 158 1.60 15.96 21.56
N ALA A 159 0.54 15.34 22.07
CA ALA A 159 0.31 15.22 23.51
C ALA A 159 1.50 14.53 24.22
N GLY A 160 1.99 15.15 25.29
CA GLY A 160 3.14 14.64 26.05
C GLY A 160 4.48 14.67 25.31
N GLY A 161 4.58 15.39 24.19
CA GLY A 161 5.77 15.38 23.32
C GLY A 161 5.90 14.09 22.48
N LEU A 162 4.84 13.27 22.45
CA LEU A 162 4.79 12.05 21.65
C LEU A 162 4.34 12.34 20.23
N ASP A 163 4.91 11.61 19.30
CA ASP A 163 4.31 11.42 17.99
C ASP A 163 3.18 10.41 18.08
N PHE A 164 2.12 10.69 17.33
CA PHE A 164 1.03 9.77 17.04
C PHE A 164 1.11 9.45 15.56
N TYR A 165 1.12 8.17 15.22
CA TYR A 165 1.15 7.73 13.83
C TYR A 165 0.37 6.44 13.66
N ASP A 166 -0.12 6.24 12.45
CA ASP A 166 -0.89 5.08 12.08
C ASP A 166 -0.89 4.88 10.56
N VAL A 167 -1.42 3.73 10.16
CA VAL A 167 -1.88 3.50 8.79
C VAL A 167 -3.37 3.28 8.87
N SER A 168 -4.11 3.95 7.98
CA SER A 168 -5.56 4.02 8.02
C SER A 168 -6.19 3.50 6.73
N LEU A 169 -7.17 2.61 6.91
CA LEU A 169 -8.04 2.05 5.87
C LEU A 169 -9.48 2.59 5.99
N VAL A 170 -9.68 3.64 6.80
CA VAL A 170 -10.97 4.32 6.96
C VAL A 170 -11.45 4.88 5.62
N ASP A 171 -10.52 5.40 4.82
CA ASP A 171 -10.75 5.89 3.45
C ASP A 171 -10.50 4.78 2.41
N GLY A 172 -10.56 3.50 2.80
CA GLY A 172 -10.37 2.34 1.94
C GLY A 172 -8.90 1.93 1.75
N TYR A 173 -8.69 1.02 0.80
CA TYR A 173 -7.39 0.42 0.51
C TYR A 173 -7.08 0.48 -0.97
N ASN A 174 -5.84 0.82 -1.33
CA ASN A 174 -5.36 0.68 -2.71
C ASN A 174 -3.99 0.00 -2.81
N LEU A 175 -3.13 0.20 -1.80
CA LEU A 175 -1.76 -0.30 -1.77
C LEU A 175 -1.39 -0.78 -0.36
N PRO A 176 -0.62 -1.88 -0.23
CA PRO A 176 -0.04 -2.25 1.06
C PRO A 176 0.97 -1.19 1.51
N MET A 177 0.97 -0.87 2.79
CA MET A 177 1.77 0.20 3.38
C MET A 177 2.24 -0.17 4.78
N LEU A 178 3.50 0.15 5.09
CA LEU A 178 4.01 0.12 6.47
C LEU A 178 4.60 1.46 6.87
N VAL A 179 4.43 1.83 8.14
CA VAL A 179 5.14 2.91 8.81
C VAL A 179 6.03 2.29 9.88
N VAL A 180 7.35 2.44 9.75
CA VAL A 180 8.34 1.86 10.65
C VAL A 180 9.14 2.98 11.31
N PRO A 181 8.96 3.25 12.62
CA PRO A 181 9.80 4.19 13.34
C PRO A 181 11.27 3.73 13.33
N GLN A 182 12.18 4.68 13.16
CA GLN A 182 13.62 4.50 13.19
C GLN A 182 14.16 5.15 14.46
N GLY A 183 14.61 4.31 15.40
CA GLY A 183 15.00 4.75 16.74
C GLY A 183 13.80 5.28 17.53
N GLY A 184 14.05 6.29 18.37
CA GLY A 184 13.06 6.87 19.25
C GLY A 184 12.82 6.09 20.55
N SER A 185 12.07 6.70 21.47
CA SER A 185 11.70 6.13 22.77
C SER A 185 10.37 6.75 23.25
N GLY A 186 9.92 6.47 24.47
CA GLY A 186 8.75 7.19 25.04
C GLY A 186 7.38 6.76 24.52
N GLY A 187 7.26 5.59 23.89
CA GLY A 187 6.00 4.99 23.46
C GLY A 187 6.21 3.51 23.14
N ASN A 188 5.32 2.89 22.37
CA ASN A 188 5.52 1.52 21.91
C ASN A 188 6.50 1.47 20.71
N CYS A 189 6.65 2.56 19.95
CA CYS A 189 7.57 2.68 18.81
C CYS A 189 7.52 1.46 17.87
N THR A 190 6.32 0.95 17.61
CA THR A 190 6.12 -0.25 16.81
C THR A 190 5.62 0.08 15.42
N THR A 191 5.93 -0.78 14.46
CA THR A 191 5.40 -0.68 13.09
C THR A 191 3.87 -0.52 13.02
N ALA A 192 3.36 0.34 12.15
CA ALA A 192 1.94 0.41 11.80
C ALA A 192 1.75 -0.06 10.35
N GLY A 193 0.58 -0.59 10.01
CA GLY A 193 0.20 -0.85 8.62
C GLY A 193 -0.19 -2.28 8.26
N CYS A 194 -0.15 -2.51 6.95
CA CYS A 194 -0.63 -3.72 6.31
C CYS A 194 0.30 -4.16 5.17
N VAL A 195 0.72 -5.42 5.22
CA VAL A 195 1.51 -6.06 4.16
C VAL A 195 0.64 -6.88 3.19
N SER A 196 -0.58 -7.20 3.60
CA SER A 196 -1.52 -8.00 2.83
C SER A 196 -2.04 -7.23 1.63
N ASP A 197 -2.20 -7.92 0.51
CA ASP A 197 -2.94 -7.41 -0.65
C ASP A 197 -4.44 -7.67 -0.46
N LEU A 198 -5.24 -6.60 -0.35
CA LEU A 198 -6.67 -6.69 -0.11
C LEU A 198 -7.52 -6.57 -1.36
N ASN A 199 -6.95 -6.24 -2.53
CA ASN A 199 -7.76 -5.89 -3.69
C ASN A 199 -8.46 -7.11 -4.29
N ASP A 200 -7.75 -8.24 -4.39
CA ASP A 200 -8.31 -9.49 -4.93
C ASP A 200 -9.43 -10.05 -4.06
N GLY A 201 -9.19 -10.07 -2.74
CA GLY A 201 -10.13 -10.56 -1.72
C GLY A 201 -11.24 -9.59 -1.33
N CYS A 202 -11.21 -8.36 -1.84
CA CYS A 202 -12.16 -7.31 -1.48
C CYS A 202 -13.62 -7.76 -1.72
N PRO A 203 -14.56 -7.51 -0.79
CA PRO A 203 -15.98 -7.77 -1.03
C PRO A 203 -16.47 -7.12 -2.32
N SER A 204 -17.32 -7.81 -3.08
CA SER A 204 -17.72 -7.41 -4.44
C SER A 204 -18.26 -5.98 -4.54
N GLU A 205 -19.06 -5.60 -3.57
CA GLU A 205 -19.73 -4.31 -3.40
C GLU A 205 -18.76 -3.19 -3.02
N LEU A 206 -17.54 -3.52 -2.61
CA LEU A 206 -16.47 -2.58 -2.28
C LEU A 206 -15.38 -2.51 -3.36
N LYS A 207 -15.40 -3.37 -4.39
CA LYS A 207 -14.34 -3.41 -5.41
C LYS A 207 -14.35 -2.18 -6.30
N VAL A 208 -13.16 -1.63 -6.55
CA VAL A 208 -12.90 -0.71 -7.66
C VAL A 208 -12.23 -1.51 -8.78
N MET A 209 -12.93 -1.64 -9.90
CA MET A 209 -12.46 -2.42 -11.05
C MET A 209 -11.73 -1.54 -12.07
N SER A 210 -10.59 -2.01 -12.56
CA SER A 210 -9.93 -1.49 -13.75
C SER A 210 -9.71 -2.62 -14.74
N SER A 211 -10.27 -2.47 -15.94
CA SER A 211 -10.35 -3.55 -16.92
C SER A 211 -11.00 -4.81 -16.33
N SER A 212 -10.21 -5.83 -15.98
CA SER A 212 -10.66 -7.11 -15.42
C SER A 212 -10.11 -7.40 -14.02
N SER A 213 -9.41 -6.45 -13.40
CA SER A 213 -8.76 -6.64 -12.09
C SER A 213 -9.30 -5.64 -11.06
N SER A 214 -9.38 -6.08 -9.81
CA SER A 214 -9.64 -5.20 -8.68
C SER A 214 -8.38 -4.41 -8.38
N VAL A 215 -8.46 -3.08 -8.38
CA VAL A 215 -7.29 -2.19 -8.19
C VAL A 215 -7.33 -1.42 -6.88
N ALA A 216 -8.47 -1.42 -6.21
CA ALA A 216 -8.66 -0.85 -4.89
C ALA A 216 -9.91 -1.44 -4.22
N CYS A 217 -10.01 -1.27 -2.91
CA CYS A 217 -11.13 -1.69 -2.08
C CYS A 217 -11.67 -0.49 -1.31
N LYS A 218 -12.92 -0.11 -1.55
CA LYS A 218 -13.62 0.94 -0.81
C LYS A 218 -13.81 0.56 0.65
N SER A 219 -13.82 1.53 1.55
CA SER A 219 -14.42 1.30 2.86
C SER A 219 -15.95 1.30 2.73
N ALA A 220 -16.64 0.76 3.73
CA ALA A 220 -18.10 0.80 3.75
C ALA A 220 -18.65 2.24 3.78
N CYS A 221 -17.94 3.17 4.41
CA CYS A 221 -18.33 4.58 4.39
C CYS A 221 -18.28 5.16 2.98
N ASP A 222 -17.20 4.91 2.22
CA ASP A 222 -17.08 5.37 0.83
C ASP A 222 -18.08 4.69 -0.11
N ALA A 223 -18.41 3.42 0.15
CA ALA A 223 -19.34 2.68 -0.69
C ALA A 223 -20.81 3.05 -0.46
N PHE A 224 -21.22 3.22 0.79
CA PHE A 224 -22.63 3.32 1.16
C PHE A 224 -23.02 4.69 1.75
N GLY A 225 -22.10 5.38 2.41
CA GLY A 225 -22.35 6.68 3.04
C GLY A 225 -23.22 6.63 4.30
N ASP A 226 -23.59 5.44 4.78
CA ASP A 226 -24.45 5.32 5.95
C ASP A 226 -23.76 5.84 7.22
N PRO A 227 -24.51 6.50 8.12
CA PRO A 227 -23.95 7.06 9.35
C PRO A 227 -23.22 6.04 10.23
N GLU A 228 -23.63 4.77 10.22
CA GLU A 228 -22.99 3.68 10.97
C GLU A 228 -21.59 3.33 10.44
N TYR A 229 -21.38 3.36 9.13
CA TYR A 229 -20.06 3.12 8.54
C TYR A 229 -19.16 4.35 8.60
N CYS A 230 -19.77 5.53 8.46
CA CYS A 230 -19.06 6.81 8.48
C CYS A 230 -18.89 7.40 9.88
N CYS A 231 -19.36 6.72 10.92
CA CYS A 231 -19.31 7.18 12.30
C CYS A 231 -19.79 8.63 12.48
N SER A 232 -20.97 8.92 11.94
CA SER A 232 -21.52 10.28 11.92
C SER A 232 -22.94 10.34 12.52
N GLY A 233 -23.42 11.54 12.82
CA GLY A 233 -24.75 11.73 13.41
C GLY A 233 -24.89 10.98 14.74
N ALA A 234 -25.86 10.08 14.83
CA ALA A 234 -26.09 9.22 16.01
C ALA A 234 -24.89 8.29 16.32
N TYR A 235 -24.07 7.98 15.32
CA TYR A 235 -22.86 7.17 15.40
C TYR A 235 -21.60 8.03 15.61
N GLY A 236 -21.75 9.28 16.04
CA GLY A 236 -20.64 10.23 16.19
C GLY A 236 -19.73 10.00 17.39
N ASN A 237 -19.74 8.83 18.03
CA ASN A 237 -18.88 8.50 19.17
C ASN A 237 -18.53 7.00 19.21
N PRO A 238 -17.46 6.59 19.92
CA PRO A 238 -17.03 5.20 20.00
C PRO A 238 -18.04 4.24 20.62
N GLN A 239 -18.95 4.73 21.46
CA GLN A 239 -19.97 3.89 22.10
C GLN A 239 -21.09 3.52 21.13
N THR A 240 -21.40 4.38 20.15
CA THR A 240 -22.45 4.13 19.18
C THR A 240 -21.95 3.63 17.84
N CYS A 241 -20.74 4.02 17.39
CA CYS A 241 -20.14 3.48 16.17
C CYS A 241 -19.31 2.23 16.48
N GLN A 242 -19.89 1.07 16.23
CA GLN A 242 -19.27 -0.23 16.48
C GLN A 242 -18.63 -0.81 15.21
N PRO A 243 -17.67 -1.74 15.33
CA PRO A 243 -17.19 -2.52 14.20
C PRO A 243 -18.34 -3.20 13.45
N THR A 244 -18.19 -3.29 12.12
CA THR A 244 -19.11 -3.96 11.20
C THR A 244 -18.39 -5.08 10.47
N SER A 245 -19.12 -5.94 9.76
CA SER A 245 -18.52 -7.00 8.94
C SER A 245 -17.51 -6.46 7.92
N TYR A 246 -17.75 -5.25 7.38
CA TYR A 246 -16.83 -4.61 6.44
C TYR A 246 -15.55 -4.10 7.12
N SER A 247 -15.64 -3.45 8.29
CA SER A 247 -14.41 -3.04 9.00
C SER A 247 -13.63 -4.27 9.51
N GLU A 248 -14.33 -5.34 9.91
CA GLU A 248 -13.70 -6.59 10.33
C GLU A 248 -12.95 -7.30 9.18
N TYR A 249 -13.42 -7.18 7.93
CA TYR A 249 -12.65 -7.62 6.76
C TYR A 249 -11.27 -6.93 6.70
N PHE A 250 -11.23 -5.61 6.79
CA PHE A 250 -9.97 -4.86 6.82
C PHE A 250 -9.13 -5.22 8.05
N LYS A 251 -9.77 -5.33 9.23
CA LYS A 251 -9.07 -5.54 10.49
C LYS A 251 -8.41 -6.92 10.58
N SER A 252 -9.12 -7.96 10.13
CA SER A 252 -8.61 -9.33 10.13
C SER A 252 -7.37 -9.49 9.24
N ALA A 253 -7.35 -8.81 8.10
CA ALA A 253 -6.22 -8.83 7.18
C ALA A 253 -5.07 -7.89 7.60
N CYS A 254 -5.39 -6.80 8.32
CA CYS A 254 -4.48 -5.73 8.69
C CYS A 254 -4.65 -5.33 10.18
N PRO A 255 -4.25 -6.16 11.15
CA PRO A 255 -4.54 -5.93 12.57
C PRO A 255 -3.84 -4.68 13.16
N ARG A 256 -2.83 -4.15 12.46
CA ARG A 256 -2.03 -2.98 12.87
C ARG A 256 -2.36 -1.72 12.06
N ALA A 257 -3.52 -1.69 11.43
CA ALA A 257 -4.05 -0.53 10.73
C ALA A 257 -5.46 -0.21 11.26
N TYR A 258 -5.86 1.06 11.16
CA TYR A 258 -7.24 1.47 11.42
C TYR A 258 -8.15 0.85 10.37
N SER A 259 -9.20 0.17 10.81
CA SER A 259 -10.22 -0.41 9.94
C SER A 259 -11.50 0.43 9.84
N TYR A 260 -11.74 1.30 10.81
CA TYR A 260 -12.85 2.27 10.87
C TYR A 260 -12.50 3.43 11.82
N ALA A 261 -13.32 4.47 11.88
CA ALA A 261 -12.96 5.75 12.51
C ALA A 261 -12.68 5.72 14.02
N TYR A 262 -13.12 4.69 14.76
CA TYR A 262 -12.91 4.56 16.21
C TYR A 262 -12.07 3.35 16.61
N ASP A 263 -11.25 2.81 15.70
CA ASP A 263 -10.36 1.67 15.92
C ASP A 263 -9.06 2.04 16.70
N ASP A 264 -9.16 2.90 17.71
CA ASP A 264 -7.98 3.46 18.39
C ASP A 264 -7.19 2.40 19.17
N GLY A 265 -7.89 1.47 19.82
CA GLY A 265 -7.31 0.56 20.81
C GLY A 265 -6.19 -0.36 20.28
N THR A 266 -6.12 -0.59 18.97
CA THR A 266 -5.10 -1.45 18.35
C THR A 266 -4.37 -0.80 17.18
N SER A 267 -4.70 0.46 16.86
CA SER A 267 -4.28 1.10 15.62
C SER A 267 -3.62 2.46 15.81
N THR A 268 -3.72 3.07 17.01
CA THR A 268 -2.91 4.24 17.34
C THR A 268 -1.54 3.81 17.86
N PHE A 269 -0.48 4.29 17.22
CA PHE A 269 0.88 4.03 17.67
C PHE A 269 1.56 5.32 18.11
N THR A 270 2.40 5.21 19.14
CA THR A 270 3.14 6.35 19.67
C THR A 270 4.63 6.09 19.73
N CYS A 271 5.41 7.14 19.52
CA CYS A 271 6.85 7.15 19.69
C CYS A 271 7.33 8.58 19.94
N ALA A 272 8.51 8.79 20.48
CA ALA A 272 9.10 10.11 20.64
C ALA A 272 10.51 10.10 20.03
N SER A 273 10.90 11.24 19.46
CA SER A 273 12.25 11.44 18.89
C SER A 273 12.63 10.39 17.83
N ALA A 274 11.66 9.87 17.07
CA ALA A 274 11.89 8.97 15.95
C ALA A 274 11.84 9.70 14.60
N ASP A 275 12.59 9.17 13.64
CA ASP A 275 12.31 9.31 12.22
C ASP A 275 11.45 8.13 11.76
N TYR A 276 10.91 8.15 10.53
CA TYR A 276 10.00 7.12 10.06
C TYR A 276 10.34 6.65 8.65
N ILE A 277 10.25 5.34 8.39
CA ILE A 277 10.27 4.78 7.03
C ILE A 277 8.85 4.37 6.66
N ILE A 278 8.31 4.99 5.63
CA ILE A 278 7.04 4.63 5.00
C ILE A 278 7.35 3.76 3.78
N SER A 279 6.94 2.50 3.81
CA SER A 279 7.19 1.55 2.71
C SER A 279 5.91 1.27 1.94
N PHE A 280 5.95 1.41 0.62
CA PHE A 280 4.86 1.07 -0.29
C PHE A 280 5.12 -0.29 -0.91
N CYS A 281 4.12 -1.18 -0.82
CA CYS A 281 4.24 -2.58 -1.21
C CYS A 281 5.44 -3.27 -0.56
N PRO A 282 5.53 -3.23 0.79
CA PRO A 282 6.58 -3.91 1.52
C PRO A 282 6.53 -5.41 1.25
N THR A 283 7.69 -5.99 0.97
CA THR A 283 7.79 -7.44 0.88
C THR A 283 7.65 -8.01 2.30
N PRO A 284 6.83 -9.06 2.50
CA PRO A 284 6.84 -9.80 3.75
C PRO A 284 8.28 -10.24 4.01
N ALA A 285 8.85 -9.88 5.16
CA ALA A 285 10.20 -10.29 5.49
C ALA A 285 10.26 -11.82 5.42
N ALA A 286 11.03 -12.36 4.46
CA ALA A 286 11.42 -13.77 4.51
C ALA A 286 12.03 -13.97 5.90
N SER A 287 11.41 -14.84 6.70
CA SER A 287 11.88 -15.15 8.05
C SER A 287 13.37 -15.45 7.97
N LYS A 288 14.21 -14.52 8.43
CA LYS A 288 15.64 -14.76 8.54
C LYS A 288 15.81 -15.78 9.66
N LYS A 289 15.74 -17.07 9.32
CA LYS A 289 16.39 -18.12 10.08
C LYS A 289 17.89 -17.86 9.93
N SER A 290 18.44 -17.01 10.80
CA SER A 290 19.88 -16.80 10.82
C SER A 290 20.52 -18.09 11.27
N ALA A 291 21.28 -18.66 10.34
CA ALA A 291 22.20 -19.75 10.52
C ALA A 291 23.15 -19.49 11.69
N GLY A 292 23.56 -20.57 12.35
CA GLY A 292 24.46 -20.54 13.48
C GLY A 292 25.83 -19.99 13.15
N SER A 293 26.41 -19.31 14.13
CA SER A 293 27.85 -19.12 14.24
C SER A 293 28.35 -20.08 15.31
N GLU A 294 29.30 -20.92 14.93
CA GLU A 294 30.04 -21.83 15.79
C GLU A 294 30.89 -21.04 16.79
N THR A 295 30.83 -21.41 18.07
CA THR A 295 31.95 -21.30 19.01
C THR A 295 31.88 -22.46 19.98
N ALA A 296 33.02 -23.15 20.13
CA ALA A 296 33.20 -24.37 20.88
C ALA A 296 32.97 -24.21 22.40
N GLY A 297 32.36 -25.23 23.01
CA GLY A 297 32.26 -25.39 24.46
C GLY A 297 31.59 -26.72 24.83
N ALA A 298 32.37 -27.63 25.40
CA ALA A 298 32.00 -29.00 25.75
C ALA A 298 30.97 -29.10 26.90
N GLY A 299 30.11 -30.12 26.86
CA GLY A 299 29.26 -30.54 27.99
C GLY A 299 28.16 -31.52 27.58
N ALA A 300 28.27 -32.77 28.04
CA ALA A 300 27.41 -33.91 27.71
C ALA A 300 26.03 -33.90 28.44
N GLY A 301 25.01 -34.53 27.83
CA GLY A 301 23.76 -34.93 28.50
C GLY A 301 22.56 -35.11 27.54
N ASP A 302 21.85 -36.23 27.67
CA ASP A 302 20.97 -36.90 26.69
C ASP A 302 19.63 -36.28 26.27
N VAL A 303 19.33 -36.50 24.97
CA VAL A 303 18.11 -36.88 24.24
C VAL A 303 16.72 -36.86 24.92
N SER A 304 15.80 -36.09 24.33
CA SER A 304 14.43 -36.57 24.02
C SER A 304 13.84 -35.82 22.81
N LEU A 305 13.60 -36.56 21.74
CA LEU A 305 13.20 -36.17 20.40
C LEU A 305 11.67 -36.13 20.28
N PHE A 306 11.08 -34.99 19.89
CA PHE A 306 9.73 -34.93 19.34
C PHE A 306 9.78 -34.26 17.96
N THR A 307 9.67 -35.08 16.92
CA THR A 307 9.54 -34.66 15.52
C THR A 307 8.07 -34.49 15.16
N SER A 308 7.66 -33.31 14.68
CA SER A 308 6.45 -33.15 13.86
C SER A 308 6.86 -32.63 12.49
N GLY A 309 6.73 -33.50 11.49
CA GLY A 309 7.18 -33.30 10.12
C GLY A 309 6.34 -32.32 9.32
N SER A 310 7.00 -31.68 8.36
CA SER A 310 6.41 -30.85 7.31
C SER A 310 6.35 -31.64 5.99
N ASP A 311 5.18 -32.20 5.68
CA ASP A 311 4.86 -32.76 4.35
C ASP A 311 4.36 -31.64 3.44
N SER A 312 5.21 -31.13 2.53
CA SER A 312 4.77 -30.34 1.37
C SER A 312 5.86 -30.22 0.30
N LEU A 313 6.35 -31.35 -0.22
CA LEU A 313 7.21 -31.38 -1.43
C LEU A 313 6.94 -32.61 -2.31
N ILE A 314 5.68 -32.92 -2.65
CA ILE A 314 5.35 -34.03 -3.60
C ILE A 314 4.40 -33.62 -4.75
N LEU A 315 3.79 -32.43 -4.75
CA LEU A 315 2.82 -32.07 -5.81
C LEU A 315 3.44 -31.58 -7.15
N GLY A 316 4.67 -31.06 -7.15
CA GLY A 316 5.26 -30.40 -8.34
C GLY A 316 5.92 -31.32 -9.38
N ARG A 317 6.28 -32.55 -9.01
CA ARG A 317 6.97 -33.50 -9.92
C ARG A 317 6.03 -34.42 -10.70
N ARG A 318 4.79 -34.61 -10.24
CA ARG A 318 3.79 -35.43 -10.96
C ARG A 318 3.12 -34.68 -12.12
N TRP A 319 2.97 -33.36 -12.03
CA TRP A 319 2.33 -32.56 -13.08
C TRP A 319 3.13 -32.52 -14.39
N ARG A 320 4.47 -32.49 -14.30
CA ARG A 320 5.36 -32.41 -15.49
C ARG A 320 5.40 -33.69 -16.33
N LEU A 321 5.15 -34.84 -15.72
CA LEU A 321 5.12 -36.12 -16.43
C LEU A 321 3.77 -36.33 -17.15
N ILE A 322 2.67 -35.88 -16.53
CA ILE A 322 1.32 -36.00 -17.09
C ILE A 322 1.14 -35.10 -18.32
N THR A 323 1.65 -33.86 -18.27
CA THR A 323 1.59 -32.95 -19.43
C THR A 323 2.43 -33.45 -20.61
N SER A 324 3.59 -34.06 -20.34
CA SER A 324 4.45 -34.62 -21.40
C SER A 324 3.81 -35.82 -22.11
N PHE A 325 3.07 -36.67 -21.39
CA PHE A 325 2.39 -37.83 -21.96
C PHE A 325 1.18 -37.45 -22.82
N ILE A 326 0.43 -36.42 -22.41
CA ILE A 326 -0.73 -35.92 -23.17
C ILE A 326 -0.27 -35.28 -24.49
N ILE A 327 0.80 -34.50 -24.47
CA ILE A 327 1.34 -33.84 -25.68
C ILE A 327 1.87 -34.88 -26.68
N THR A 328 2.56 -35.92 -26.21
CA THR A 328 3.06 -36.99 -27.09
C THR A 328 1.92 -37.82 -27.70
N LEU A 329 0.86 -38.11 -26.93
CA LEU A 329 -0.31 -38.84 -27.43
C LEU A 329 -1.09 -38.02 -28.49
N LEU A 330 -1.24 -36.70 -28.28
CA LEU A 330 -1.88 -35.80 -29.25
C LEU A 330 -1.09 -35.69 -30.56
N LEU A 331 0.24 -35.64 -30.48
CA LEU A 331 1.11 -35.61 -31.67
C LEU A 331 1.04 -36.92 -32.46
N LEU A 332 0.99 -38.06 -31.79
CA LEU A 332 0.80 -39.37 -32.44
C LEU A 332 -0.56 -39.47 -33.14
N LEU A 333 -1.63 -39.00 -32.50
CA LEU A 333 -2.97 -38.97 -33.10
C LEU A 333 -3.03 -38.10 -34.37
N LEU A 334 -2.40 -36.92 -34.34
CA LEU A 334 -2.32 -36.01 -35.48
C LEU A 334 -1.51 -36.58 -36.65
N VAL A 335 -0.47 -37.38 -36.37
CA VAL A 335 0.30 -38.08 -37.41
C VAL A 335 -0.52 -39.22 -38.03
N THR A 336 -1.27 -39.98 -37.22
CA THR A 336 -2.13 -41.06 -37.75
C THR A 336 -3.31 -40.54 -38.57
N LEU A 337 -3.87 -39.38 -38.23
CA LEU A 337 -4.96 -38.74 -38.97
C LEU A 337 -4.51 -38.11 -40.29
N ARG A 338 -3.20 -37.92 -40.52
CA ARG A 338 -2.65 -37.44 -41.80
C ARG A 338 -2.35 -38.57 -42.80
N HIS A 339 -2.55 -39.82 -42.41
CA HIS A 339 -2.33 -41.00 -43.27
C HIS A 339 -3.60 -41.78 -43.58
N PHE A 340 -4.78 -41.23 -43.22
CA PHE A 340 -6.09 -41.68 -43.66
C PHE A 340 -6.75 -40.61 -44.54
#